data_AF-A0A0P9L830-F1
#
_entry.id   AF-A0A0P9L830-F1
#
_cell.length_a   1.000
_cell.length_b   1.000
_cell.length_c   1.000
_cell.angle_alpha   90.00
_cell.angle_beta   90.00
_cell.angle_gamma   90.00
#
_symmetry.space_group_name_H-M   'P 1'
#
loop_
_entity.id
_entity.type
_entity.pdbx_description
1 polymer ?
#
loop_
_entity_poly.entity_id
_entity_poly.type
_entity_poly.pdbx_seq_one_letter_code
_entity_poly.pdbx_strand_id
1 'polypeptide(L)'
;TGPSTEDTPALIEPAAFSDGIVIVQVNKLVDDVSELPRVDIPASWVDFVVVADKPFYIEPLFTRDPRHIKPVHVLMAMMAIRGIYEKHNVQSLNHGIGFNTAAIELILPTYGESLGLKGKICRNWTLNPHPTLIPAIESGWVESVHCFGTELGMENYIAARPDVFFTGRDGSLRSNRQLCQLAGQYAVDLFIGATLQVDGDGHSSTVTRGRLAGFGGAPNMGHDPRGRRHATPAWLDMRQQNEDGPAAYLERGKKLVVQMVETFQEGGKPTFVETLDAVEVAKKSGMPLAPIMIYGDDVTHLLTEEGIAYLYKARSLEERQAMIAAVAGVTVIGLRHNPKDTARMRREGLIALPEDLGIRRTDASRELLAAKSIADLVQWSGGLYNPPAKFRSW
;
A
#
# COMPACT_ATOMS: atom_id res chain seq x y z
N THR A 1 -11.43 9.63 -20.84
CA THR A 1 -10.35 9.48 -19.84
C THR A 1 -9.83 8.06 -19.77
N GLY A 2 -10.63 7.02 -20.03
CA GLY A 2 -10.14 5.65 -20.21
C GLY A 2 -9.48 5.07 -18.96
N PRO A 3 -8.39 4.28 -19.12
CA PRO A 3 -7.59 3.77 -18.01
C PRO A 3 -7.04 4.86 -17.08
N SER A 4 -6.85 6.09 -17.57
CA SER A 4 -6.41 7.27 -16.82
C SER A 4 -7.59 8.15 -16.36
N THR A 5 -8.68 7.54 -15.91
CA THR A 5 -9.82 8.28 -15.33
C THR A 5 -9.47 8.93 -14.00
N GLU A 6 -8.83 8.19 -13.10
CA GLU A 6 -8.12 8.79 -11.97
C GLU A 6 -8.98 9.74 -11.12
N ASP A 7 -8.53 10.98 -10.92
CA ASP A 7 -9.23 12.01 -10.14
C ASP A 7 -10.24 12.81 -10.96
N THR A 8 -10.19 12.71 -12.29
CA THR A 8 -10.94 13.59 -13.20
C THR A 8 -12.42 13.75 -12.81
N PRO A 9 -13.21 12.69 -12.54
CA PRO A 9 -14.62 12.88 -12.17
C PRO A 9 -14.79 13.70 -10.89
N ALA A 10 -13.95 13.47 -9.86
CA ALA A 10 -14.05 14.16 -8.58
C ALA A 10 -13.54 15.62 -8.61
N LEU A 11 -12.68 15.96 -9.58
CA LEU A 11 -12.20 17.34 -9.79
C LEU A 11 -13.18 18.15 -10.64
N ILE A 12 -13.76 17.53 -11.68
CA ILE A 12 -14.65 18.22 -12.63
C ILE A 12 -16.02 18.48 -12.01
N GLU A 13 -16.61 17.48 -11.35
CA GLU A 13 -18.00 17.57 -10.87
C GLU A 13 -18.25 18.80 -9.96
N PRO A 14 -17.42 19.11 -8.95
CA PRO A 14 -17.66 20.29 -8.11
C PRO A 14 -17.64 21.61 -8.88
N ALA A 15 -16.77 21.77 -9.89
CA ALA A 15 -16.70 22.98 -10.69
C ALA A 15 -17.88 23.09 -11.68
N ALA A 16 -18.22 21.99 -12.34
CA ALA A 16 -19.32 21.92 -13.31
C ALA A 16 -20.69 22.28 -12.70
N PHE A 17 -20.89 21.98 -11.41
CA PHE A 17 -22.14 22.27 -10.71
C PHE A 17 -22.06 23.49 -9.76
N SER A 18 -21.06 24.36 -9.95
CA SER A 18 -20.88 25.58 -9.15
C SER A 18 -20.59 26.83 -9.99
N ASP A 19 -21.09 26.87 -11.23
CA ASP A 19 -20.79 27.92 -12.21
C ASP A 19 -19.26 28.13 -12.43
N GLY A 20 -18.47 27.08 -12.22
CA GLY A 20 -17.05 27.06 -12.51
C GLY A 20 -16.77 26.89 -14.00
N ILE A 21 -15.50 26.98 -14.38
CA ILE A 21 -15.05 26.76 -15.76
C ILE A 21 -14.19 25.50 -15.81
N VAL A 22 -14.55 24.55 -16.67
CA VAL A 22 -13.88 23.27 -16.89
C VAL A 22 -13.29 23.24 -18.30
N ILE A 23 -11.96 23.13 -18.36
CA ILE A 23 -11.20 23.01 -19.60
C ILE A 23 -10.49 21.66 -19.61
N VAL A 24 -10.73 20.84 -20.63
CA VAL A 24 -10.14 19.49 -20.75
C VAL A 24 -9.25 19.41 -21.98
N GLN A 25 -7.95 19.19 -21.78
CA GLN A 25 -7.08 18.83 -22.89
C GLN A 25 -7.29 17.38 -23.34
N VAL A 26 -7.28 17.13 -24.64
CA VAL A 26 -7.48 15.80 -25.23
C VAL A 26 -6.39 15.49 -26.26
N ASN A 27 -6.05 14.21 -26.42
CA ASN A 27 -5.07 13.80 -27.43
C ASN A 27 -5.63 13.86 -28.87
N LYS A 28 -6.95 13.68 -29.00
CA LYS A 28 -7.65 13.66 -30.28
C LYS A 28 -9.06 14.21 -30.08
N LEU A 29 -9.52 15.03 -31.02
CA LEU A 29 -10.92 15.41 -31.18
C LEU A 29 -11.55 14.53 -32.27
N VAL A 30 -12.80 14.13 -32.08
CA VAL A 30 -13.62 13.38 -33.05
C VAL A 30 -14.88 14.17 -33.36
N ASP A 31 -15.50 13.91 -34.50
CA ASP A 31 -16.64 14.70 -34.97
C ASP A 31 -17.95 14.23 -34.32
N ASP A 32 -18.10 12.92 -34.09
CA ASP A 32 -19.31 12.34 -33.49
C ASP A 32 -19.03 11.56 -32.19
N VAL A 33 -19.99 11.61 -31.27
CA VAL A 33 -19.90 10.91 -29.97
C VAL A 33 -19.76 9.39 -30.12
N SER A 34 -20.29 8.80 -31.19
CA SER A 34 -20.18 7.36 -31.48
C SER A 34 -18.76 6.91 -31.79
N GLU A 35 -17.85 7.84 -32.13
CA GLU A 35 -16.43 7.55 -32.33
C GLU A 35 -15.65 7.48 -31.00
N LEU A 36 -16.25 7.93 -29.89
CA LEU A 36 -15.66 7.75 -28.57
C LEU A 36 -15.85 6.30 -28.10
N PRO A 37 -14.81 5.62 -27.61
CA PRO A 37 -14.96 4.28 -27.04
C PRO A 37 -15.99 4.24 -25.91
N ARG A 38 -16.05 5.31 -25.11
CA ARG A 38 -17.06 5.56 -24.09
C ARG A 38 -17.09 7.03 -23.69
N VAL A 39 -18.15 7.43 -22.97
CA VAL A 39 -18.24 8.74 -22.32
C VAL A 39 -17.87 8.59 -20.85
N ASP A 40 -16.71 9.14 -20.47
CA ASP A 40 -16.22 9.12 -19.10
C ASP A 40 -16.63 10.35 -18.27
N ILE A 41 -16.80 11.49 -18.95
CA ILE A 41 -17.25 12.79 -18.43
C ILE A 41 -18.29 13.32 -19.43
N PRO A 42 -19.53 13.60 -19.01
CA PRO A 42 -20.55 14.15 -19.90
C PRO A 42 -20.16 15.54 -20.44
N ALA A 43 -20.56 15.85 -21.67
CA ALA A 43 -20.28 17.15 -22.30
C ALA A 43 -20.87 18.32 -21.50
N SER A 44 -21.99 18.12 -20.81
CA SER A 44 -22.62 19.13 -19.95
C SER A 44 -21.80 19.49 -18.71
N TRP A 45 -20.67 18.82 -18.45
CA TRP A 45 -19.75 19.14 -17.36
C TRP A 45 -18.47 19.84 -17.84
N VAL A 46 -18.33 20.06 -19.15
CA VAL A 46 -17.10 20.58 -19.77
C VAL A 46 -17.45 21.82 -20.60
N ASP A 47 -16.83 22.96 -20.29
CA ASP A 47 -17.03 24.19 -21.04
C ASP A 47 -16.22 24.19 -22.34
N PHE A 48 -14.95 23.75 -22.28
CA PHE A 48 -14.05 23.76 -23.42
C PHE A 48 -13.19 22.49 -23.49
N VAL A 49 -12.92 22.06 -24.73
CA VAL A 49 -11.90 21.05 -25.02
C VAL A 49 -10.78 21.67 -25.86
N VAL A 50 -9.55 21.22 -25.65
CA VAL A 50 -8.38 21.64 -26.44
C VAL A 50 -7.59 20.42 -26.88
N VAL A 51 -7.29 20.32 -28.18
CA VAL A 51 -6.38 19.27 -28.67
C VAL A 51 -4.96 19.64 -28.27
N ALA A 52 -4.32 18.78 -27.48
CA ALA A 52 -2.95 19.00 -27.03
C ALA A 52 -1.95 18.86 -28.19
N ASP A 53 -0.80 19.53 -28.07
CA ASP A 53 0.32 19.45 -29.01
C ASP A 53 0.95 18.04 -29.08
N LYS A 54 0.81 17.28 -28.01
CA LYS A 54 1.24 15.88 -27.87
C LYS A 54 0.36 15.13 -26.87
N PRO A 55 0.40 13.79 -26.84
CA PRO A 55 -0.31 13.03 -25.82
C PRO A 55 0.03 13.49 -24.39
N PHE A 56 -0.98 13.54 -23.52
CA PHE A 56 -0.77 13.89 -22.11
C PHE A 56 0.26 12.95 -21.46
N TYR A 57 1.09 13.50 -20.58
CA TYR A 57 2.15 12.75 -19.93
C TYR A 57 1.59 11.80 -18.87
N ILE A 58 2.08 10.56 -18.86
CA ILE A 58 1.78 9.56 -17.83
C ILE A 58 3.08 9.15 -17.17
N GLU A 59 3.15 9.29 -15.85
CA GLU A 59 4.27 8.81 -15.07
C GLU A 59 4.03 7.35 -14.63
N PRO A 60 4.99 6.43 -14.84
CA PRO A 60 4.92 5.07 -14.29
C PRO A 60 5.26 5.09 -12.79
N LEU A 61 4.40 5.73 -12.01
CA LEU A 61 4.68 6.11 -10.63
C LEU A 61 4.87 4.87 -9.76
N PHE A 62 3.97 3.88 -9.87
CA PHE A 62 3.97 2.69 -9.02
C PHE A 62 4.78 1.51 -9.59
N THR A 63 5.15 1.54 -10.87
CA THR A 63 6.03 0.53 -11.47
C THR A 63 7.37 0.45 -10.74
N ARG A 64 7.74 -0.75 -10.27
CA ARG A 64 9.02 -1.04 -9.61
C ARG A 64 9.75 -2.14 -10.36
N ASP A 65 10.99 -1.88 -10.77
CA ASP A 65 11.83 -2.91 -11.40
C ASP A 65 12.24 -3.95 -10.35
N PRO A 66 11.82 -5.23 -10.49
CA PRO A 66 12.17 -6.29 -9.54
C PRO A 66 13.68 -6.46 -9.36
N ARG A 67 14.50 -5.96 -10.29
CA ARG A 67 15.96 -5.97 -10.17
C ARG A 67 16.49 -5.25 -8.95
N HIS A 68 15.75 -4.33 -8.37
CA HIS A 68 16.17 -3.58 -7.19
C HIS A 68 15.62 -4.16 -5.87
N ILE A 69 14.87 -5.26 -5.93
CA ILE A 69 14.42 -5.95 -4.73
C ILE A 69 15.60 -6.69 -4.10
N LYS A 70 15.91 -6.33 -2.85
CA LYS A 70 17.01 -6.88 -2.06
C LYS A 70 16.49 -8.04 -1.18
N PRO A 71 17.37 -8.97 -0.74
CA PRO A 71 17.01 -10.05 0.18
C PRO A 71 16.31 -9.58 1.47
N VAL A 72 16.66 -8.41 2.00
CA VAL A 72 15.99 -7.81 3.17
C VAL A 72 14.52 -7.49 2.90
N HIS A 73 14.16 -6.99 1.71
CA HIS A 73 12.76 -6.79 1.36
C HIS A 73 12.01 -8.13 1.31
N VAL A 74 12.66 -9.19 0.80
CA VAL A 74 12.09 -10.56 0.77
C VAL A 74 11.86 -11.09 2.19
N LEU A 75 12.83 -10.89 3.10
CA LEU A 75 12.68 -11.28 4.51
C LEU A 75 11.46 -10.62 5.15
N MET A 76 11.34 -9.30 5.01
CA MET A 76 10.19 -8.57 5.55
C MET A 76 8.89 -8.98 4.86
N ALA A 77 8.92 -9.27 3.56
CA ALA A 77 7.76 -9.75 2.82
C ALA A 77 7.27 -11.13 3.32
N MET A 78 8.20 -12.05 3.62
CA MET A 78 7.87 -13.35 4.22
C MET A 78 7.19 -13.16 5.58
N MET A 79 7.71 -12.24 6.40
CA MET A 79 7.12 -11.89 7.70
C MET A 79 5.74 -11.25 7.54
N ALA A 80 5.53 -10.37 6.56
CA ALA A 80 4.22 -9.80 6.28
C ALA A 80 3.19 -10.89 5.94
N ILE A 81 3.54 -11.83 5.05
CA ILE A 81 2.64 -12.91 4.65
C ILE A 81 2.32 -13.83 5.83
N ARG A 82 3.34 -14.35 6.52
CA ARG A 82 3.17 -15.34 7.59
C ARG A 82 2.66 -14.73 8.90
N GLY A 83 3.29 -13.63 9.31
CA GLY A 83 3.09 -13.01 10.61
C GLY A 83 1.95 -12.00 10.66
N ILE A 84 1.40 -11.59 9.51
CA ILE A 84 0.28 -10.63 9.43
C ILE A 84 -0.85 -11.19 8.57
N TYR A 85 -0.62 -11.48 7.29
CA TYR A 85 -1.72 -11.80 6.37
C TYR A 85 -2.39 -13.12 6.70
N GLU A 86 -1.59 -14.17 6.89
CA GLU A 86 -2.07 -15.48 7.34
C GLU A 86 -2.61 -15.40 8.76
N LYS A 87 -1.83 -14.83 9.68
CA LYS A 87 -2.18 -14.73 11.11
C LYS A 87 -3.57 -14.12 11.34
N HIS A 88 -3.90 -13.09 10.58
CA HIS A 88 -5.15 -12.34 10.72
C HIS A 88 -6.18 -12.66 9.62
N ASN A 89 -5.93 -13.66 8.79
CA ASN A 89 -6.80 -14.06 7.70
C ASN A 89 -7.22 -12.88 6.78
N VAL A 90 -6.25 -12.07 6.37
CA VAL A 90 -6.46 -10.84 5.58
C VAL A 90 -6.99 -11.20 4.20
N GLN A 91 -8.25 -10.85 3.92
CA GLN A 91 -8.90 -11.14 2.63
C GLN A 91 -8.67 -10.05 1.61
N SER A 92 -8.61 -8.80 2.07
CA SER A 92 -8.62 -7.63 1.20
C SER A 92 -7.65 -6.55 1.67
N LEU A 93 -6.94 -5.91 0.73
CA LEU A 93 -5.84 -5.03 1.10
C LEU A 93 -5.48 -3.96 0.06
N ASN A 94 -4.74 -2.96 0.54
CA ASN A 94 -3.95 -2.05 -0.27
C ASN A 94 -2.47 -2.17 0.08
N HIS A 95 -1.62 -2.16 -0.96
CA HIS A 95 -0.20 -1.91 -0.83
C HIS A 95 0.12 -0.45 -1.15
N GLY A 96 0.76 0.20 -0.20
CA GLY A 96 1.49 1.43 -0.41
C GLY A 96 2.65 1.20 -1.38
N ILE A 97 3.11 2.28 -1.99
CA ILE A 97 4.16 2.24 -3.00
C ILE A 97 5.54 1.93 -2.40
N GLY A 98 6.31 1.02 -3.00
CA GLY A 98 7.68 0.74 -2.57
C GLY A 98 8.21 -0.63 -2.99
N PHE A 99 9.51 -0.86 -2.83
CA PHE A 99 10.10 -2.18 -3.07
C PHE A 99 9.71 -3.20 -1.99
N ASN A 100 9.37 -2.75 -0.77
CA ASN A 100 8.92 -3.59 0.34
C ASN A 100 7.64 -4.35 -0.01
N THR A 101 6.61 -3.65 -0.51
CA THR A 101 5.33 -4.23 -0.90
C THR A 101 5.40 -4.93 -2.26
N ALA A 102 6.21 -4.45 -3.20
CA ALA A 102 6.48 -5.17 -4.44
C ALA A 102 7.12 -6.55 -4.19
N ALA A 103 7.97 -6.67 -3.16
CA ALA A 103 8.52 -7.97 -2.75
C ALA A 103 7.41 -8.91 -2.24
N ILE A 104 6.43 -8.40 -1.48
CA ILE A 104 5.26 -9.19 -1.05
C ILE A 104 4.50 -9.72 -2.27
N GLU A 105 4.14 -8.85 -3.21
CA GLU A 105 3.39 -9.22 -4.42
C GLU A 105 4.09 -10.36 -5.18
N LEU A 106 5.41 -10.28 -5.32
CA LEU A 106 6.21 -11.23 -6.09
C LEU A 106 6.52 -12.54 -5.38
N ILE A 107 6.33 -12.63 -4.06
CA ILE A 107 6.53 -13.90 -3.33
C ILE A 107 5.22 -14.55 -2.88
N LEU A 108 4.05 -13.94 -3.13
CA LEU A 108 2.78 -14.63 -2.93
C LEU A 108 2.74 -15.96 -3.71
N PRO A 109 3.08 -16.03 -5.01
CA PRO A 109 3.00 -17.27 -5.79
C PRO A 109 4.08 -18.31 -5.47
N THR A 110 5.02 -18.00 -4.58
CA THR A 110 6.15 -18.88 -4.23
C THR A 110 6.11 -19.18 -2.73
N TYR A 111 6.47 -18.22 -1.89
CA TYR A 111 6.45 -18.37 -0.44
C TYR A 111 5.02 -18.54 0.07
N GLY A 112 4.06 -17.71 -0.38
CA GLY A 112 2.66 -17.89 -0.03
C GLY A 112 2.10 -19.25 -0.46
N GLU A 113 2.50 -19.72 -1.65
CA GLU A 113 2.11 -21.04 -2.17
C GLU A 113 2.69 -22.17 -1.32
N SER A 114 3.95 -22.05 -0.87
CA SER A 114 4.60 -23.04 0.01
C SER A 114 3.89 -23.19 1.37
N LEU A 115 3.15 -22.17 1.79
CA LEU A 115 2.30 -22.18 2.99
C LEU A 115 0.85 -22.65 2.70
N GLY A 116 0.51 -22.92 1.44
CA GLY A 116 -0.83 -23.36 1.02
C GLY A 116 -1.90 -22.29 1.21
N LEU A 117 -1.55 -21.01 0.99
CA LEU A 117 -2.41 -19.85 1.28
C LEU A 117 -3.17 -19.29 0.08
N LYS A 118 -2.95 -19.81 -1.12
CA LYS A 118 -3.68 -19.41 -2.32
C LYS A 118 -5.19 -19.54 -2.10
N GLY A 119 -5.94 -18.48 -2.43
CA GLY A 119 -7.39 -18.40 -2.23
C GLY A 119 -7.83 -18.30 -0.77
N LYS A 120 -6.91 -18.24 0.20
CA LYS A 120 -7.22 -18.05 1.63
C LYS A 120 -6.99 -16.64 2.12
N ILE A 121 -6.09 -15.89 1.46
CA ILE A 121 -5.75 -14.50 1.78
C ILE A 121 -5.61 -13.67 0.50
N CYS A 122 -5.59 -12.35 0.63
CA CYS A 122 -5.21 -11.42 -0.44
C CYS A 122 -6.00 -11.58 -1.76
N ARG A 123 -7.32 -11.79 -1.66
CA ARG A 123 -8.20 -12.04 -2.81
C ARG A 123 -8.63 -10.74 -3.48
N ASN A 124 -8.94 -9.70 -2.70
CA ASN A 124 -9.54 -8.47 -3.21
C ASN A 124 -8.64 -7.25 -2.94
N TRP A 125 -8.36 -6.46 -3.97
CA TRP A 125 -7.37 -5.39 -3.91
C TRP A 125 -7.96 -4.06 -4.31
N THR A 126 -7.61 -3.03 -3.54
CA THR A 126 -7.70 -1.64 -3.97
C THR A 126 -6.29 -1.19 -4.30
N LEU A 127 -5.88 -1.28 -5.57
CA LEU A 127 -4.49 -1.13 -5.98
C LEU A 127 -4.40 -0.59 -7.41
N ASN A 128 -3.36 0.20 -7.71
CA ASN A 128 -3.00 0.41 -9.11
C ASN A 128 -2.65 -0.94 -9.76
N PRO A 129 -2.75 -1.08 -11.08
CA PRO A 129 -2.39 -2.31 -11.78
C PRO A 129 -0.86 -2.47 -11.80
N HIS A 130 -0.27 -2.82 -10.65
CA HIS A 130 1.17 -3.00 -10.50
C HIS A 130 1.65 -4.12 -11.43
N PRO A 131 2.68 -3.88 -12.26
CA PRO A 131 3.30 -4.96 -13.02
C PRO A 131 3.81 -6.09 -12.11
N THR A 132 4.25 -5.78 -10.90
CA THR A 132 4.72 -6.75 -9.90
C THR A 132 3.63 -7.67 -9.35
N LEU A 133 2.35 -7.34 -9.55
CA LEU A 133 1.22 -8.20 -9.18
C LEU A 133 0.86 -9.22 -10.28
N ILE A 134 1.40 -9.07 -11.50
CA ILE A 134 1.10 -9.97 -12.64
C ILE A 134 1.27 -11.45 -12.25
N PRO A 135 2.39 -11.91 -11.65
CA PRO A 135 2.53 -13.32 -11.30
C PRO A 135 1.48 -13.83 -10.31
N ALA A 136 1.00 -12.98 -9.40
CA ALA A 136 -0.05 -13.32 -8.44
C ALA A 136 -1.42 -13.46 -9.13
N ILE A 137 -1.72 -12.58 -10.09
CA ILE A 137 -2.93 -12.69 -10.93
C ILE A 137 -2.90 -13.99 -11.73
N GLU A 138 -1.83 -14.23 -12.48
CA GLU A 138 -1.71 -15.41 -13.35
C GLU A 138 -1.64 -16.72 -12.54
N SER A 139 -1.12 -16.66 -11.32
CA SER A 139 -1.13 -17.80 -10.40
C SER A 139 -2.47 -17.96 -9.67
N GLY A 140 -3.51 -17.18 -9.98
CA GLY A 140 -4.87 -17.32 -9.44
C GLY A 140 -5.01 -16.96 -7.96
N TRP A 141 -4.20 -16.02 -7.47
CA TRP A 141 -4.32 -15.48 -6.11
C TRP A 141 -5.34 -14.35 -6.03
N VAL A 142 -5.39 -13.53 -7.08
CA VAL A 142 -6.12 -12.26 -7.11
C VAL A 142 -7.47 -12.49 -7.78
N GLU A 143 -8.56 -12.23 -7.06
CA GLU A 143 -9.92 -12.32 -7.57
C GLU A 143 -10.41 -10.98 -8.15
N SER A 144 -10.02 -9.85 -7.53
CA SER A 144 -10.47 -8.53 -8.00
C SER A 144 -9.45 -7.44 -7.70
N VAL A 145 -9.26 -6.51 -8.63
CA VAL A 145 -8.48 -5.28 -8.44
C VAL A 145 -9.27 -4.07 -8.90
N HIS A 146 -9.72 -3.23 -7.96
CA HIS A 146 -10.22 -1.90 -8.28
C HIS A 146 -9.05 -0.90 -8.23
N CYS A 147 -8.94 -0.04 -9.25
CA CYS A 147 -7.74 0.77 -9.46
C CYS A 147 -7.93 2.27 -9.21
N PHE A 148 -6.93 2.90 -8.59
CA PHE A 148 -6.86 4.35 -8.43
C PHE A 148 -6.62 5.04 -9.77
N GLY A 149 -5.65 4.53 -10.53
CA GLY A 149 -5.28 4.95 -11.87
C GLY A 149 -4.82 3.75 -12.71
N THR A 150 -4.02 4.01 -13.74
CA THR A 150 -3.35 2.96 -14.53
C THR A 150 -1.83 3.05 -14.34
N GLU A 151 -1.13 2.00 -14.72
CA GLU A 151 0.32 2.01 -14.88
C GLU A 151 0.65 1.88 -16.37
N LEU A 152 1.56 2.74 -16.83
CA LEU A 152 1.90 2.84 -18.24
C LEU A 152 2.41 1.49 -18.77
N GLY A 153 1.75 0.98 -19.82
CA GLY A 153 2.09 -0.30 -20.45
C GLY A 153 1.24 -1.48 -20.00
N MET A 154 0.38 -1.32 -18.99
CA MET A 154 -0.48 -2.39 -18.48
C MET A 154 -1.83 -2.47 -19.20
N GLU A 155 -2.15 -1.53 -20.10
CA GLU A 155 -3.49 -1.35 -20.65
C GLU A 155 -4.01 -2.61 -21.37
N ASN A 156 -3.16 -3.24 -22.19
CA ASN A 156 -3.52 -4.46 -22.91
C ASN A 156 -3.67 -5.67 -21.98
N TYR A 157 -2.81 -5.79 -20.97
CA TYR A 157 -2.89 -6.86 -19.98
C TYR A 157 -4.20 -6.76 -19.18
N ILE A 158 -4.57 -5.54 -18.77
CA ILE A 158 -5.82 -5.28 -18.03
C ILE A 158 -7.05 -5.60 -18.89
N ALA A 159 -7.07 -5.15 -20.15
CA ALA A 159 -8.17 -5.44 -21.07
C ALA A 159 -8.36 -6.96 -21.32
N ALA A 160 -7.28 -7.74 -21.23
CA ALA A 160 -7.29 -9.20 -21.33
C ALA A 160 -7.67 -9.93 -20.02
N ARG A 161 -7.95 -9.20 -18.94
CA ARG A 161 -8.32 -9.74 -17.61
C ARG A 161 -9.57 -9.05 -17.04
N PRO A 162 -10.71 -9.06 -17.77
CA PRO A 162 -11.94 -8.38 -17.36
C PRO A 162 -12.65 -9.03 -16.16
N ASP A 163 -12.26 -10.25 -15.80
CA ASP A 163 -12.69 -10.98 -14.60
C ASP A 163 -12.01 -10.46 -13.32
N VAL A 164 -10.80 -9.92 -13.45
CA VAL A 164 -10.02 -9.36 -12.34
C VAL A 164 -10.19 -7.84 -12.23
N PHE A 165 -10.16 -7.12 -13.35
CA PHE A 165 -10.19 -5.66 -13.38
C PHE A 165 -11.55 -5.09 -13.81
N PHE A 166 -11.83 -3.88 -13.34
CA PHE A 166 -13.06 -3.16 -13.66
C PHE A 166 -12.95 -2.50 -15.04
N THR A 167 -13.39 -3.22 -16.07
CA THR A 167 -13.36 -2.77 -17.47
C THR A 167 -14.74 -2.30 -17.94
N GLY A 168 -14.75 -1.29 -18.81
CA GLY A 168 -15.97 -0.84 -19.48
C GLY A 168 -16.39 -1.80 -20.59
N ARG A 169 -17.57 -1.59 -21.17
CA ARG A 169 -18.04 -2.36 -22.34
C ARG A 169 -17.15 -2.20 -23.57
N ASP A 170 -16.37 -1.12 -23.60
CA ASP A 170 -15.32 -0.86 -24.60
C ASP A 170 -14.06 -1.72 -24.39
N GLY A 171 -13.96 -2.46 -23.28
CA GLY A 171 -12.85 -3.33 -22.92
C GLY A 171 -11.72 -2.66 -22.14
N SER A 172 -11.67 -1.33 -22.07
CA SER A 172 -10.61 -0.62 -21.33
C SER A 172 -10.94 -0.43 -19.85
N LEU A 173 -9.89 -0.35 -19.01
CA LEU A 173 -10.01 -0.07 -17.57
C LEU A 173 -10.82 1.21 -17.30
N ARG A 174 -11.66 1.20 -16.27
CA ARG A 174 -12.22 2.39 -15.63
C ARG A 174 -11.63 2.54 -14.23
N SER A 175 -10.49 3.22 -14.15
CA SER A 175 -9.95 3.62 -12.85
C SER A 175 -10.84 4.68 -12.20
N ASN A 176 -10.77 4.82 -10.89
CA ASN A 176 -11.40 5.93 -10.18
C ASN A 176 -10.71 6.13 -8.84
N ARG A 177 -9.92 7.20 -8.70
CA ARG A 177 -9.12 7.43 -7.51
C ARG A 177 -10.00 7.69 -6.29
N GLN A 178 -11.08 8.46 -6.42
CA GLN A 178 -12.01 8.73 -5.33
C GLN A 178 -12.67 7.46 -4.81
N LEU A 179 -13.27 6.64 -5.68
CA LEU A 179 -13.94 5.39 -5.28
C LEU A 179 -12.94 4.35 -4.77
N CYS A 180 -11.78 4.25 -5.38
CA CYS A 180 -10.74 3.33 -4.93
C CYS A 180 -10.17 3.74 -3.55
N GLN A 181 -10.04 5.05 -3.30
CA GLN A 181 -9.67 5.58 -1.97
C GLN A 181 -10.75 5.29 -0.94
N LEU A 182 -12.01 5.46 -1.30
CA LEU A 182 -13.14 5.15 -0.42
C LEU A 182 -13.17 3.65 -0.04
N ALA A 183 -13.01 2.77 -1.02
CA ALA A 183 -12.90 1.33 -0.77
C ALA A 183 -11.64 0.99 0.05
N GLY A 184 -10.51 1.63 -0.26
CA GLY A 184 -9.26 1.48 0.49
C GLY A 184 -9.38 1.91 1.95
N GLN A 185 -10.28 2.83 2.28
CA GLN A 185 -10.58 3.21 3.67
C GLN A 185 -11.56 2.23 4.32
N TYR A 186 -12.71 2.00 3.67
CA TYR A 186 -13.87 1.39 4.31
C TYR A 186 -14.09 -0.09 4.01
N ALA A 187 -13.55 -0.64 2.93
CA ALA A 187 -13.92 -1.96 2.42
C ALA A 187 -12.77 -2.99 2.40
N VAL A 188 -11.54 -2.57 2.74
CA VAL A 188 -10.39 -3.46 2.84
C VAL A 188 -10.01 -3.75 4.29
N ASP A 189 -9.46 -4.94 4.54
CA ASP A 189 -8.99 -5.35 5.86
C ASP A 189 -7.71 -4.62 6.28
N LEU A 190 -6.82 -4.38 5.31
CA LEU A 190 -5.45 -4.00 5.60
C LEU A 190 -4.89 -2.91 4.66
N PHE A 191 -4.12 -2.00 5.24
CA PHE A 191 -3.15 -1.17 4.53
C PHE A 191 -1.74 -1.50 5.02
N ILE A 192 -0.79 -1.63 4.09
CA ILE A 192 0.64 -1.73 4.41
C ILE A 192 1.43 -0.73 3.57
N GLY A 193 2.31 0.04 4.20
CA GLY A 193 3.13 1.03 3.50
C GLY A 193 4.45 1.26 4.19
N ALA A 194 5.32 2.05 3.55
CA ALA A 194 6.60 2.47 4.09
C ALA A 194 6.60 3.98 4.38
N THR A 195 7.58 4.43 5.15
CA THR A 195 7.82 5.84 5.49
C THR A 195 9.32 6.14 5.51
N LEU A 196 9.69 7.42 5.58
CA LEU A 196 11.10 7.82 5.72
C LEU A 196 11.54 7.93 7.17
N GLN A 197 10.65 8.38 8.07
CA GLN A 197 10.91 8.45 9.50
C GLN A 197 9.76 7.89 10.32
N VAL A 198 10.12 7.30 11.46
CA VAL A 198 9.24 6.86 12.56
C VAL A 198 9.84 7.33 13.88
N ASP A 199 9.05 7.82 14.82
CA ASP A 199 9.53 8.15 16.18
C ASP A 199 9.23 7.05 17.20
N GLY A 200 9.59 7.28 18.47
CA GLY A 200 9.39 6.31 19.55
C GLY A 200 7.92 5.98 19.83
N ASP A 201 6.98 6.86 19.46
CA ASP A 201 5.54 6.68 19.65
C ASP A 201 4.89 5.96 18.45
N GLY A 202 5.64 5.83 17.36
CA GLY A 202 5.21 5.22 16.11
C GLY A 202 4.61 6.22 15.12
N HIS A 203 4.69 7.53 15.39
CA HIS A 203 4.31 8.54 14.40
C HIS A 203 5.26 8.44 13.20
N SER A 204 4.69 8.49 12.00
CA SER A 204 5.45 8.29 10.77
C SER A 204 5.24 9.45 9.80
N SER A 205 6.30 9.86 9.12
CA SER A 205 6.24 10.90 8.09
C SER A 205 7.28 10.70 6.99
N THR A 206 6.91 11.15 5.78
CA THR A 206 7.81 11.29 4.63
C THR A 206 8.42 12.68 4.53
N VAL A 207 8.00 13.64 5.37
CA VAL A 207 8.57 14.99 5.41
C VAL A 207 9.91 14.96 6.16
N THR A 208 10.97 15.39 5.49
CA THR A 208 12.33 15.48 6.06
C THR A 208 12.89 16.89 5.90
N ARG A 209 14.00 17.22 6.58
CA ARG A 209 14.66 18.53 6.42
C ARG A 209 14.93 18.84 4.95
N GLY A 210 14.42 19.97 4.48
CA GLY A 210 14.60 20.44 3.10
C GLY A 210 13.71 19.78 2.03
N ARG A 211 12.79 18.88 2.42
CA ARG A 211 11.87 18.21 1.48
C ARG A 211 10.47 18.06 2.07
N LEU A 212 9.56 18.91 1.63
CA LEU A 212 8.12 18.76 1.90
C LEU A 212 7.54 17.71 0.93
N ALA A 213 7.68 16.44 1.28
CA ALA A 213 6.98 15.38 0.56
C ALA A 213 5.46 15.47 0.81
N GLY A 214 4.66 15.19 -0.21
CA GLY A 214 3.21 15.01 -0.04
C GLY A 214 2.88 13.66 0.62
N PHE A 215 1.68 13.54 1.16
CA PHE A 215 1.22 12.31 1.80
C PHE A 215 0.60 11.29 0.83
N GLY A 216 0.10 11.76 -0.31
CA GLY A 216 -0.67 10.93 -1.23
C GLY A 216 -1.89 10.30 -0.53
N GLY A 217 -2.16 9.02 -0.82
CA GLY A 217 -3.27 8.28 -0.21
C GLY A 217 -2.99 7.71 1.19
N ALA A 218 -1.77 7.82 1.71
CA ALA A 218 -1.37 7.12 2.92
C ALA A 218 -2.22 7.49 4.16
N PRO A 219 -2.56 8.77 4.44
CA PRO A 219 -3.38 9.11 5.60
C PRO A 219 -4.81 8.56 5.49
N ASN A 220 -5.39 8.47 4.29
CA ASN A 220 -6.72 7.90 4.08
C ASN A 220 -6.75 6.39 4.34
N MET A 221 -5.69 5.68 3.97
CA MET A 221 -5.63 4.22 4.13
C MET A 221 -5.00 3.78 5.45
N GLY A 222 -4.10 4.59 6.00
CA GLY A 222 -3.29 4.29 7.18
C GLY A 222 -3.89 4.80 8.48
N HIS A 223 -5.21 4.72 8.63
CA HIS A 223 -5.90 4.98 9.89
C HIS A 223 -6.99 3.94 10.14
N ASP A 224 -7.41 3.80 11.40
CA ASP A 224 -8.59 3.01 11.75
C ASP A 224 -9.88 3.76 11.37
N PRO A 225 -10.67 3.29 10.38
CA PRO A 225 -11.82 4.01 9.86
C PRO A 225 -12.97 3.98 10.87
N ARG A 226 -13.01 4.97 11.76
CA ARG A 226 -13.95 5.04 12.90
C ARG A 226 -15.44 5.04 12.52
N GLY A 227 -15.77 5.31 11.25
CA GLY A 227 -17.12 5.17 10.69
C GLY A 227 -17.52 3.74 10.28
N ARG A 228 -16.57 2.80 10.15
CA ARG A 228 -16.83 1.43 9.70
C ARG A 228 -17.68 0.66 10.72
N ARG A 229 -18.64 -0.13 10.25
CA ARG A 229 -19.51 -0.98 11.07
C ARG A 229 -19.64 -2.42 10.58
N HIS A 230 -19.45 -2.66 9.28
CA HIS A 230 -19.47 -4.01 8.75
C HIS A 230 -18.24 -4.79 9.27
N ALA A 231 -18.47 -6.02 9.71
CA ALA A 231 -17.44 -6.87 10.28
C ALA A 231 -16.77 -7.74 9.20
N THR A 232 -15.46 -7.94 9.33
CA THR A 232 -14.69 -8.96 8.61
C THR A 232 -13.81 -9.71 9.61
N PRO A 233 -13.34 -10.93 9.28
CA PRO A 233 -12.50 -11.72 10.19
C PRO A 233 -11.28 -10.94 10.69
N ALA A 234 -10.48 -10.38 9.77
CA ALA A 234 -9.27 -9.62 10.12
C ALA A 234 -9.56 -8.38 10.97
N TRP A 235 -10.65 -7.65 10.66
CA TRP A 235 -11.03 -6.45 11.42
C TRP A 235 -11.44 -6.80 12.86
N LEU A 236 -12.20 -7.89 13.04
CA LEU A 236 -12.60 -8.38 14.37
C LEU A 236 -11.44 -8.93 15.18
N ASP A 237 -10.42 -9.48 14.53
CA ASP A 237 -9.24 -10.06 15.19
C ASP A 237 -8.34 -8.99 15.87
N MET A 238 -8.55 -7.72 15.54
CA MET A 238 -7.87 -6.59 16.20
C MET A 238 -8.51 -6.17 17.53
N ARG A 239 -9.59 -6.83 17.95
CA ARG A 239 -10.19 -6.63 19.27
C ARG A 239 -9.29 -7.21 20.35
N GLN A 240 -9.26 -6.54 21.49
CA GLN A 240 -8.47 -6.92 22.65
C GLN A 240 -9.08 -8.13 23.39
N GLN A 241 -10.38 -8.41 23.22
CA GLN A 241 -11.10 -9.56 23.79
C GLN A 241 -10.86 -9.76 25.31
N ASN A 242 -10.51 -8.70 26.04
CA ASN A 242 -10.13 -8.78 27.45
C ASN A 242 -11.34 -8.79 28.41
N GLU A 243 -12.56 -8.71 27.89
CA GLU A 243 -13.79 -8.58 28.69
C GLU A 243 -14.89 -9.50 28.15
N ASP A 244 -15.62 -10.15 29.06
CA ASP A 244 -16.86 -10.87 28.77
C ASP A 244 -18.08 -9.96 28.97
N GLY A 245 -19.22 -10.35 28.39
CA GLY A 245 -20.50 -9.67 28.61
C GLY A 245 -20.71 -8.40 27.75
N PRO A 246 -21.54 -7.44 28.19
CA PRO A 246 -21.98 -6.32 27.34
C PRO A 246 -20.84 -5.45 26.80
N ALA A 247 -19.76 -5.27 27.56
CA ALA A 247 -18.63 -4.45 27.14
C ALA A 247 -17.90 -5.02 25.91
N ALA A 248 -17.82 -6.35 25.80
CA ALA A 248 -17.29 -7.03 24.62
C ALA A 248 -18.09 -6.70 23.34
N TYR A 249 -19.42 -6.56 23.45
CA TYR A 249 -20.27 -6.19 22.30
C TYR A 249 -20.14 -4.71 21.92
N LEU A 250 -19.67 -3.87 22.85
CA LEU A 250 -19.41 -2.45 22.60
C LEU A 250 -18.01 -2.21 22.02
N GLU A 251 -17.10 -3.18 22.18
CA GLU A 251 -15.78 -3.13 21.57
C GLU A 251 -15.85 -3.36 20.06
N ARG A 252 -15.37 -2.39 19.29
CA ARG A 252 -15.21 -2.50 17.84
C ARG A 252 -13.88 -3.14 17.46
N GLY A 253 -13.84 -3.80 16.31
CA GLY A 253 -12.59 -4.13 15.63
C GLY A 253 -11.87 -2.90 15.08
N LYS A 254 -10.73 -3.14 14.43
CA LYS A 254 -9.88 -2.12 13.84
C LYS A 254 -9.37 -2.58 12.49
N LYS A 255 -9.18 -1.64 11.57
CA LYS A 255 -8.46 -1.92 10.31
C LYS A 255 -6.99 -2.22 10.63
N LEU A 256 -6.38 -3.17 9.92
CA LEU A 256 -4.95 -3.41 10.02
C LEU A 256 -4.20 -2.31 9.28
N VAL A 257 -3.41 -1.54 10.02
CA VAL A 257 -2.48 -0.53 9.50
C VAL A 257 -1.06 -0.99 9.82
N VAL A 258 -0.30 -1.30 8.78
CA VAL A 258 1.06 -1.83 8.88
C VAL A 258 2.07 -0.80 8.38
N GLN A 259 3.00 -0.40 9.25
CA GLN A 259 4.21 0.32 8.85
C GLN A 259 5.33 -0.70 8.59
N MET A 260 5.74 -0.82 7.35
CA MET A 260 6.77 -1.77 6.87
C MET A 260 8.01 -1.00 6.41
N VAL A 261 9.02 -0.95 7.28
CA VAL A 261 10.23 -0.15 7.06
C VAL A 261 11.49 -0.88 7.52
N GLU A 262 12.59 -0.70 6.80
CA GLU A 262 13.91 -1.09 7.29
C GLU A 262 14.31 -0.16 8.45
N THR A 263 15.09 -0.66 9.42
CA THR A 263 15.54 0.17 10.54
C THR A 263 16.45 1.32 10.09
N PHE A 264 17.15 1.14 8.97
CA PHE A 264 17.94 2.16 8.28
C PHE A 264 17.50 2.33 6.83
N GLN A 265 17.48 3.58 6.38
CA GLN A 265 17.30 3.94 4.99
C GLN A 265 18.61 3.74 4.20
N GLU A 266 18.50 3.69 2.87
CA GLU A 266 19.67 3.73 2.00
C GLU A 266 20.52 4.98 2.28
N GLY A 267 21.84 4.79 2.37
CA GLY A 267 22.77 5.84 2.80
C GLY A 267 22.97 5.94 4.32
N GLY A 268 22.45 4.98 5.10
CA GLY A 268 22.77 4.81 6.52
C GLY A 268 22.05 5.75 7.48
N LYS A 269 21.02 6.47 7.00
CA LYS A 269 20.18 7.30 7.87
C LYS A 269 19.21 6.41 8.66
N PRO A 270 19.10 6.55 9.99
CA PRO A 270 18.14 5.76 10.76
C PRO A 270 16.71 6.16 10.39
N THR A 271 15.85 5.16 10.17
CA THR A 271 14.40 5.37 10.00
C THR A 271 13.77 5.76 11.33
N PHE A 272 14.18 5.11 12.41
CA PHE A 272 13.69 5.39 13.75
C PHE A 272 14.51 6.51 14.41
N VAL A 273 13.85 7.63 14.71
CA VAL A 273 14.47 8.87 15.21
C VAL A 273 13.82 9.33 16.51
N GLU A 274 14.54 10.13 17.32
CA GLU A 274 13.95 10.65 18.56
C GLU A 274 12.84 11.67 18.30
N THR A 275 13.05 12.53 17.29
CA THR A 275 12.12 13.58 16.90
C THR A 275 12.04 13.58 15.38
N LEU A 276 10.83 13.50 14.83
CA LEU A 276 10.61 13.60 13.39
C LEU A 276 11.10 14.96 12.87
N ASP A 277 11.77 14.97 11.71
CA ASP A 277 12.14 16.20 11.01
C ASP A 277 10.91 17.06 10.70
N ALA A 278 9.75 16.42 10.52
CA ALA A 278 8.44 17.05 10.34
C ALA A 278 8.15 18.12 11.41
N VAL A 279 8.56 17.92 12.66
CA VAL A 279 8.34 18.90 13.75
C VAL A 279 9.07 20.22 13.46
N GLU A 280 10.34 20.15 13.08
CA GLU A 280 11.13 21.33 12.75
C GLU A 280 10.68 21.98 11.43
N VAL A 281 10.24 21.18 10.46
CA VAL A 281 9.65 21.69 9.22
C VAL A 281 8.38 22.48 9.51
N ALA A 282 7.49 21.98 10.38
CA ALA A 282 6.27 22.68 10.75
C ALA A 282 6.55 24.04 11.40
N LYS A 283 7.47 24.08 12.38
CA LYS A 283 7.88 25.34 13.03
C LYS A 283 8.40 26.37 12.03
N LYS A 284 9.26 25.95 11.09
CA LYS A 284 9.87 26.85 10.10
C LYS A 284 8.90 27.32 9.01
N SER A 285 7.90 26.50 8.68
CA SER A 285 6.91 26.80 7.64
C SER A 285 5.62 27.42 8.18
N GLY A 286 5.51 27.60 9.50
CA GLY A 286 4.29 28.12 10.14
C GLY A 286 3.11 27.15 10.09
N MET A 287 3.36 25.84 9.95
CA MET A 287 2.28 24.85 10.01
C MET A 287 1.78 24.71 11.45
N PRO A 288 0.45 24.61 11.66
CA PRO A 288 -0.13 24.51 13.00
C PRO A 288 0.15 23.16 13.68
N LEU A 289 0.55 22.14 12.91
CA LEU A 289 0.87 20.80 13.38
C LEU A 289 2.01 20.21 12.54
N ALA A 290 2.77 19.29 13.15
CA ALA A 290 3.78 18.53 12.42
C ALA A 290 3.10 17.70 11.32
N PRO A 291 3.57 17.74 10.06
CA PRO A 291 2.99 16.96 8.97
C PRO A 291 3.29 15.47 9.16
N ILE A 292 2.46 14.81 9.95
CA ILE A 292 2.48 13.36 10.21
C ILE A 292 1.62 12.68 9.15
N MET A 293 2.19 11.65 8.51
CA MET A 293 1.52 10.87 7.48
C MET A 293 0.59 9.82 8.08
N ILE A 294 1.09 9.04 9.05
CA ILE A 294 0.30 8.09 9.84
C ILE A 294 0.69 8.25 11.30
N TYR A 295 -0.30 8.48 12.15
CA TYR A 295 -0.10 8.63 13.59
C TYR A 295 0.15 7.28 14.25
N GLY A 296 0.94 7.27 15.33
CA GLY A 296 1.34 6.04 16.01
C GLY A 296 0.17 5.24 16.54
N ASP A 297 -0.87 5.90 17.08
CA ASP A 297 -2.06 5.25 17.64
C ASP A 297 -2.94 4.55 16.58
N ASP A 298 -2.81 4.93 15.31
CA ASP A 298 -3.44 4.24 14.18
C ASP A 298 -2.66 3.00 13.73
N VAL A 299 -1.35 2.92 14.02
CA VAL A 299 -0.53 1.77 13.62
C VAL A 299 -0.85 0.55 14.49
N THR A 300 -1.27 -0.53 13.82
CA THR A 300 -1.54 -1.84 14.43
C THR A 300 -0.33 -2.75 14.41
N HIS A 301 0.52 -2.63 13.38
CA HIS A 301 1.69 -3.47 13.18
C HIS A 301 2.87 -2.62 12.72
N LEU A 302 4.02 -2.79 13.37
CA LEU A 302 5.29 -2.24 12.90
C LEU A 302 6.17 -3.42 12.49
N LEU A 303 6.53 -3.48 11.21
CA LEU A 303 7.31 -4.55 10.59
C LEU A 303 8.65 -4.00 10.12
N THR A 304 9.73 -4.59 10.63
CA THR A 304 11.11 -4.30 10.24
C THR A 304 11.83 -5.58 9.87
N GLU A 305 13.07 -5.49 9.41
CA GLU A 305 13.96 -6.63 9.24
C GLU A 305 14.31 -7.34 10.55
N GLU A 306 14.12 -6.68 11.69
CA GLU A 306 14.32 -7.28 13.02
C GLU A 306 13.15 -8.19 13.40
N GLY A 307 11.91 -7.79 13.07
CA GLY A 307 10.70 -8.54 13.39
C GLY A 307 9.42 -7.71 13.26
N ILE A 308 8.32 -8.21 13.83
CA ILE A 308 7.02 -7.54 13.90
C ILE A 308 6.74 -7.15 15.35
N ALA A 309 6.33 -5.91 15.58
CA ALA A 309 5.66 -5.48 16.79
C ALA A 309 4.14 -5.38 16.56
N TYR A 310 3.37 -6.15 17.34
CA TYR A 310 1.91 -6.24 17.26
C TYR A 310 1.23 -5.14 18.09
N LEU A 311 1.46 -3.88 17.71
CA LEU A 311 1.08 -2.68 18.47
C LEU A 311 -0.42 -2.58 18.79
N TYR A 312 -1.30 -3.26 18.03
CA TYR A 312 -2.71 -3.35 18.36
C TYR A 312 -2.98 -3.99 19.73
N LYS A 313 -2.04 -4.81 20.24
CA LYS A 313 -2.09 -5.46 21.56
C LYS A 313 -1.58 -4.58 22.71
N ALA A 314 -0.92 -3.46 22.42
CA ALA A 314 -0.33 -2.64 23.47
C ALA A 314 -1.39 -2.11 24.45
N ARG A 315 -1.14 -2.27 25.75
CA ARG A 315 -2.06 -1.87 26.82
C ARG A 315 -1.87 -0.44 27.29
N SER A 316 -0.70 0.13 27.00
CA SER A 316 -0.35 1.52 27.31
C SER A 316 0.61 2.09 26.27
N LEU A 317 0.84 3.41 26.32
CA LEU A 317 1.82 4.05 25.45
C LEU A 317 3.24 3.55 25.74
N GLU A 318 3.59 3.32 27.00
CA GLU A 318 4.90 2.82 27.41
C GLU A 318 5.15 1.41 26.86
N GLU A 319 4.13 0.54 26.90
CA GLU A 319 4.23 -0.80 26.29
C GLU A 319 4.39 -0.71 24.77
N ARG A 320 3.65 0.19 24.11
CA ARG A 320 3.80 0.47 22.68
C ARG A 320 5.23 0.92 22.35
N GLN A 321 5.76 1.91 23.06
CA GLN A 321 7.13 2.40 22.87
C GLN A 321 8.17 1.28 23.06
N ALA A 322 7.99 0.43 24.07
CA ALA A 322 8.88 -0.69 24.33
C ALA A 322 8.82 -1.74 23.21
N MET A 323 7.64 -2.02 22.67
CA MET A 323 7.46 -2.92 21.51
C MET A 323 8.09 -2.34 20.24
N ILE A 324 7.97 -1.02 20.01
CA ILE A 324 8.62 -0.32 18.88
C ILE A 324 10.13 -0.43 19.00
N ALA A 325 10.69 -0.12 20.17
CA ALA A 325 12.13 -0.20 20.42
C ALA A 325 12.67 -1.62 20.19
N ALA A 326 11.91 -2.65 20.56
CA ALA A 326 12.31 -4.05 20.40
C ALA A 326 12.51 -4.48 18.93
N VAL A 327 11.91 -3.79 17.96
CA VAL A 327 12.06 -4.06 16.51
C VAL A 327 12.77 -2.94 15.77
N ALA A 328 13.28 -1.92 16.46
CA ALA A 328 13.94 -0.76 15.85
C ALA A 328 15.46 -0.94 15.66
N GLY A 329 15.99 -2.16 15.87
CA GLY A 329 17.40 -2.50 15.63
C GLY A 329 18.37 -1.68 16.47
N VAL A 330 19.48 -1.23 15.86
CA VAL A 330 20.52 -0.43 16.51
C VAL A 330 20.34 1.09 16.31
N THR A 331 19.14 1.53 15.98
CA THR A 331 18.79 2.95 15.88
C THR A 331 18.73 3.62 17.26
N VAL A 332 18.63 4.95 17.31
CA VAL A 332 18.50 5.68 18.58
C VAL A 332 17.28 5.25 19.40
N ILE A 333 16.18 4.87 18.74
CA ILE A 333 15.01 4.31 19.41
C ILE A 333 15.28 2.87 19.84
N GLY A 334 15.88 2.05 18.97
CA GLY A 334 16.19 0.66 19.28
C GLY A 334 17.18 0.49 20.44
N LEU A 335 18.13 1.41 20.60
CA LEU A 335 19.09 1.43 21.71
C LEU A 335 18.44 1.68 23.09
N ARG A 336 17.17 2.13 23.14
CA ARG A 336 16.39 2.25 24.39
C ARG A 336 15.86 0.91 24.86
N HIS A 337 15.85 -0.11 23.99
CA HIS A 337 15.32 -1.43 24.30
C HIS A 337 16.17 -2.14 25.34
N ASN A 338 15.52 -2.77 26.31
CA ASN A 338 16.17 -3.66 27.26
C ASN A 338 16.12 -5.11 26.72
N PRO A 339 17.25 -5.74 26.34
CA PRO A 339 17.25 -7.08 25.76
C PRO A 339 16.63 -8.15 26.65
N LYS A 340 16.59 -7.94 27.98
CA LYS A 340 15.94 -8.85 28.93
C LYS A 340 14.42 -8.93 28.70
N ASP A 341 13.82 -7.88 28.15
CA ASP A 341 12.39 -7.82 27.86
C ASP A 341 12.02 -8.49 26.54
N THR A 342 12.97 -8.73 25.61
CA THR A 342 12.72 -9.43 24.34
C THR A 342 12.09 -10.79 24.58
N ALA A 343 12.65 -11.59 25.50
CA ALA A 343 12.17 -12.95 25.77
C ALA A 343 10.73 -12.93 26.33
N ARG A 344 10.40 -11.94 27.16
CA ARG A 344 9.05 -11.74 27.67
C ARG A 344 8.09 -11.36 26.55
N MET A 345 8.43 -10.35 25.74
CA MET A 345 7.59 -9.84 24.66
C MET A 345 7.32 -10.90 23.58
N ARG A 346 8.32 -11.73 23.23
CA ARG A 346 8.16 -12.87 22.32
C ARG A 346 7.20 -13.90 22.89
N ARG A 347 7.40 -14.30 24.16
CA ARG A 347 6.53 -15.28 24.85
C ARG A 347 5.08 -14.80 24.97
N GLU A 348 4.87 -13.51 25.20
CA GLU A 348 3.53 -12.89 25.27
C GLU A 348 2.92 -12.61 23.87
N GLY A 349 3.68 -12.87 22.80
CA GLY A 349 3.28 -12.59 21.42
C GLY A 349 3.02 -11.10 21.18
N LEU A 350 3.75 -10.22 21.86
CA LEU A 350 3.75 -8.77 21.63
C LEU A 350 4.67 -8.40 20.46
N ILE A 351 5.74 -9.17 20.29
CA ILE A 351 6.61 -9.11 19.12
C ILE A 351 6.79 -10.52 18.55
N ALA A 352 7.14 -10.61 17.28
CA ALA A 352 7.60 -11.84 16.63
C ALA A 352 8.85 -11.57 15.81
N LEU A 353 9.94 -12.26 16.12
CA LEU A 353 11.13 -12.29 15.29
C LEU A 353 10.93 -13.28 14.11
N PRO A 354 11.75 -13.23 13.04
CA PRO A 354 11.66 -14.20 11.96
C PRO A 354 11.60 -15.66 12.44
N GLU A 355 12.42 -16.02 13.42
CA GLU A 355 12.44 -17.36 14.00
C GLU A 355 11.15 -17.75 14.74
N ASP A 356 10.40 -16.80 15.31
CA ASP A 356 9.09 -17.07 15.95
C ASP A 356 8.03 -17.44 14.89
N LEU A 357 8.26 -17.04 13.64
CA LEU A 357 7.40 -17.31 12.50
C LEU A 357 7.83 -18.55 11.71
N GLY A 358 8.90 -19.23 12.15
CA GLY A 358 9.51 -20.33 11.41
C GLY A 358 10.32 -19.88 10.18
N ILE A 359 10.71 -18.61 10.12
CA ILE A 359 11.46 -18.03 9.00
C ILE A 359 12.94 -17.95 9.39
N ARG A 360 13.81 -18.67 8.68
CA ARG A 360 15.25 -18.45 8.80
C ARG A 360 15.65 -17.27 7.93
N ARG A 361 16.38 -16.31 8.52
CA ARG A 361 16.85 -15.10 7.79
C ARG A 361 17.62 -15.43 6.51
N THR A 362 18.35 -16.55 6.48
CA THR A 362 19.13 -17.00 5.32
C THR A 362 18.30 -17.55 4.16
N ASP A 363 17.03 -17.91 4.40
CA ASP A 363 16.13 -18.39 3.35
C ASP A 363 15.58 -17.23 2.51
N ALA A 364 15.64 -16.01 3.05
CA ALA A 364 15.26 -14.81 2.32
C ALA A 364 16.29 -14.48 1.24
N SER A 365 15.94 -14.80 -0.01
CA SER A 365 16.75 -14.49 -1.18
C SER A 365 15.86 -14.13 -2.36
N ARG A 366 16.47 -13.57 -3.41
CA ARG A 366 15.76 -13.23 -4.64
C ARG A 366 15.26 -14.44 -5.42
N GLU A 367 15.67 -15.65 -5.06
CA GLU A 367 15.15 -16.89 -5.62
C GLU A 367 13.67 -17.10 -5.30
N LEU A 368 13.16 -16.45 -4.24
CA LEU A 368 11.72 -16.47 -3.94
C LEU A 368 10.90 -15.55 -4.86
N LEU A 369 11.50 -14.60 -5.59
CA LEU A 369 10.73 -13.72 -6.46
C LEU A 369 10.22 -14.49 -7.67
N ALA A 370 8.90 -14.50 -7.88
CA ALA A 370 8.26 -15.11 -9.06
C ALA A 370 8.75 -14.48 -10.39
N ALA A 371 9.10 -13.19 -10.35
CA ALA A 371 9.76 -12.47 -11.44
C ALA A 371 10.94 -11.67 -10.89
N LYS A 372 12.12 -11.85 -11.47
CA LYS A 372 13.39 -11.25 -10.99
C LYS A 372 13.78 -10.00 -11.77
N SER A 373 13.06 -9.70 -12.86
CA SER A 373 13.27 -8.56 -13.75
C SER A 373 11.99 -8.10 -14.46
N ILE A 374 12.03 -6.93 -15.10
CA ILE A 374 10.96 -6.46 -16.00
C ILE A 374 10.70 -7.44 -17.15
N ALA A 375 11.73 -8.09 -17.69
CA ALA A 375 11.56 -9.08 -18.77
C ALA A 375 10.73 -10.28 -18.30
N ASP A 376 10.98 -10.76 -17.07
CA ASP A 376 10.18 -11.85 -16.49
C ASP A 376 8.72 -11.41 -16.30
N LEU A 377 8.47 -10.16 -15.88
CA LEU A 377 7.10 -9.63 -15.79
C LEU A 377 6.39 -9.59 -17.14
N VAL A 378 7.09 -9.22 -18.21
CA VAL A 378 6.56 -9.30 -19.57
C VAL A 378 6.25 -10.74 -19.95
N GLN A 379 7.14 -11.69 -19.62
CA GLN A 379 6.90 -13.11 -19.89
C GLN A 379 5.68 -13.66 -19.13
N TRP A 380 5.56 -13.36 -17.83
CA TRP A 380 4.38 -13.71 -17.02
C TRP A 380 3.10 -13.13 -17.62
N SER A 381 3.16 -11.92 -18.17
CA SER A 381 2.01 -11.29 -18.83
C SER A 381 1.64 -11.89 -20.19
N GLY A 382 2.40 -12.87 -20.71
CA GLY A 382 2.24 -13.38 -22.07
C GLY A 382 2.56 -12.34 -23.15
N GLY A 383 3.46 -11.39 -22.86
CA GLY A 383 3.80 -10.28 -23.76
C GLY A 383 2.80 -9.12 -23.78
N LEU A 384 1.75 -9.16 -22.93
CA LEU A 384 0.71 -8.12 -22.88
C LEU A 384 1.14 -6.87 -22.11
N TYR A 385 2.04 -7.01 -21.13
CA TYR A 385 2.68 -5.87 -20.47
C TYR A 385 3.75 -5.28 -21.39
N ASN A 386 3.57 -4.00 -21.76
CA ASN A 386 4.50 -3.26 -22.60
C ASN A 386 5.21 -2.17 -21.79
N PRO A 387 6.30 -2.50 -21.07
CA PRO A 387 6.93 -1.57 -20.14
C PRO A 387 7.32 -0.25 -20.81
N PRO A 388 7.29 0.89 -20.10
CA PRO A 388 7.78 2.16 -20.63
C PRO A 388 9.25 2.06 -21.03
N ALA A 389 9.69 2.91 -21.97
CA ALA A 389 11.08 2.94 -22.44
C ALA A 389 12.11 3.01 -21.30
N LYS A 390 11.80 3.71 -20.20
CA LYS A 390 12.63 3.81 -18.99
C LYS A 390 13.00 2.44 -18.37
N PHE A 391 12.15 1.44 -18.53
CA PHE A 391 12.31 0.11 -17.92
C PHE A 391 12.65 -1.00 -18.92
N ARG A 392 12.67 -0.68 -20.22
CA ARG A 392 13.10 -1.62 -21.27
C ARG A 392 14.61 -1.77 -21.26
N SER A 393 15.08 -2.99 -21.49
CA SER A 393 16.49 -3.34 -21.60
C SER A 393 16.78 -4.15 -22.88
N TRP A 394 16.02 -3.89 -23.94
CA TRP A 394 16.11 -4.52 -25.26
C TRP A 394 15.68 -3.55 -26.36
#